data_AF-A0A357F2K7-F1
#
_entry.id   AF-A0A357F2K7-F1
#
_cell.length_a   1.000
_cell.length_b   1.000
_cell.length_c   1.000
_cell.angle_alpha   90.00
_cell.angle_beta   90.00
_cell.angle_gamma   90.00
#
_symmetry.space_group_name_H-M   'P 1'
#
loop_
_entity.id
_entity.type
_entity.pdbx_description
1 polymer ?
#
loop_
_entity_poly.entity_id
_entity_poly.type
_entity_poly.pdbx_seq_one_letter_code
_entity_poly.pdbx_strand_id
1 'polypeptide(L)'
;IVIMNIMLVAVTERTKEIGIRKSLGARQADILRQFLFEAATLAAIGGLIGLAIAELVGYVITSMLIKTVIPWYAAVIAIGFSAIVGILAGLFPAWKAARLDPIEALRAE
;
A
#
# COMPACT_ATOMS: atom_id res chain seq x y z
N ILE A 1 5.33 4.61 -6.62
CA ILE A 1 6.82 4.41 -6.65
C ILE A 1 7.38 4.27 -5.24
N VAL A 2 7.22 5.27 -4.36
CA VAL A 2 7.69 5.17 -2.96
C VAL A 2 7.12 3.94 -2.23
N ILE A 3 5.80 3.71 -2.33
CA ILE A 3 5.15 2.51 -1.76
C ILE A 3 5.83 1.22 -2.26
N MET A 4 6.10 1.12 -3.57
CA MET A 4 6.77 -0.06 -4.15
C MET A 4 8.14 -0.29 -3.54
N ASN A 5 8.95 0.77 -3.39
CA ASN A 5 10.29 0.66 -2.81
C ASN A 5 10.26 0.24 -1.33
N ILE A 6 9.37 0.85 -0.54
CA ILE A 6 9.18 0.49 0.87
C ILE A 6 8.73 -0.98 0.97
N MET A 7 7.79 -1.41 0.12
CA MET A 7 7.31 -2.79 0.12
C MET A 7 8.41 -3.77 -0.33
N LEU A 8 9.29 -3.40 -1.25
CA LEU A 8 10.45 -4.23 -1.61
C LEU A 8 11.38 -4.44 -0.40
N VAL A 9 11.67 -3.38 0.35
CA VAL A 9 12.50 -3.45 1.57
C VAL A 9 11.79 -4.27 2.65
N ALA A 10 10.51 -4.01 2.90
CA ALA A 10 9.72 -4.75 3.90
C ALA A 10 9.62 -6.25 3.57
N VAL A 11 9.51 -6.61 2.29
CA VAL A 11 9.54 -8.02 1.86
C VAL A 11 10.89 -8.65 2.15
N THR A 12 11.99 -7.93 1.90
CA THR A 12 13.33 -8.46 2.19
C THR A 12 13.55 -8.64 3.69
N GLU A 13 13.10 -7.71 4.53
CA GLU A 13 13.19 -7.82 6.00
C GLU A 13 12.35 -8.98 6.55
N ARG A 14 11.16 -9.22 5.96
CA ARG A 14 10.24 -10.29 6.39
C ARG A 14 10.45 -11.62 5.64
N THR A 15 11.57 -11.81 4.94
CA THR A 15 11.84 -13.00 4.12
C THR A 15 11.68 -14.30 4.92
N LYS A 16 12.26 -14.35 6.12
CA LYS A 16 12.21 -15.54 7.00
C LYS A 16 10.80 -15.88 7.46
N GLU A 17 10.00 -14.87 7.83
CA GLU A 17 8.59 -15.08 8.21
C GLU A 17 7.76 -15.65 7.06
N ILE A 18 7.99 -15.14 5.83
CA ILE A 18 7.33 -15.64 4.62
C ILE A 18 7.73 -17.10 4.35
N GLY A 19 9.01 -17.43 4.55
CA GLY A 19 9.53 -18.79 4.46
C GLY A 19 8.85 -19.75 5.44
N ILE A 20 8.70 -19.36 6.70
CA ILE A 20 7.99 -20.13 7.74
C ILE A 20 6.52 -20.33 7.37
N ARG A 21 5.81 -19.30 6.89
CA ARG A 21 4.41 -19.45 6.46
C ARG A 21 4.28 -20.44 5.30
N LYS A 22 5.18 -20.37 4.31
CA LYS A 22 5.17 -21.26 3.16
C LYS A 22 5.55 -22.71 3.50
N SER A 23 6.49 -22.94 4.41
CA SER A 23 6.82 -24.30 4.87
C SER A 23 5.69 -24.95 5.66
N LEU A 24 4.84 -24.14 6.31
CA LEU A 24 3.60 -24.57 6.96
C LEU A 24 2.42 -24.75 5.99
N GLY A 25 2.63 -24.58 4.68
CA GLY A 25 1.63 -24.86 3.64
C GLY A 25 0.86 -23.65 3.11
N ALA A 26 1.25 -22.41 3.47
CA ALA A 26 0.65 -21.22 2.86
C ALA A 26 0.89 -21.19 1.34
N ARG A 27 -0.16 -20.90 0.55
CA ARG A 27 -0.06 -20.83 -0.90
C ARG A 27 0.54 -19.49 -1.31
N GLN A 28 1.12 -19.44 -2.51
CA GLN A 28 1.62 -18.18 -3.10
C GLN A 28 0.51 -17.10 -3.14
N ALA A 29 -0.72 -17.51 -3.40
CA ALA A 29 -1.89 -16.62 -3.42
C ALA A 29 -2.19 -15.99 -2.05
N ASP A 30 -1.92 -16.70 -0.95
CA ASP A 30 -2.16 -16.20 0.41
C ASP A 30 -1.18 -15.07 0.74
N ILE A 31 0.10 -15.30 0.43
CA ILE A 31 1.16 -14.29 0.59
C ILE A 31 0.91 -13.09 -0.32
N LEU A 32 0.55 -13.33 -1.58
CA LEU A 32 0.22 -12.26 -2.52
C LEU A 32 -0.93 -11.38 -2.00
N ARG A 33 -2.03 -12.00 -1.56
CA ARG A 33 -3.19 -11.29 -1.02
C ARG A 33 -2.82 -10.48 0.21
N GLN A 34 -2.03 -11.04 1.13
CA GLN A 34 -1.59 -10.34 2.33
C GLN A 34 -0.86 -9.03 2.00
N PHE A 35 0.16 -9.09 1.13
CA PHE A 35 0.93 -7.91 0.77
C PHE A 35 0.13 -6.91 -0.08
N LEU A 36 -0.79 -7.38 -0.93
CA LEU A 36 -1.71 -6.50 -1.66
C LEU A 36 -2.67 -5.77 -0.72
N PHE A 37 -3.19 -6.44 0.31
CA PHE A 37 -4.01 -5.80 1.34
C PHE A 37 -3.21 -4.78 2.16
N GLU A 38 -1.95 -5.07 2.49
CA GLU A 38 -1.07 -4.12 3.18
C GLU A 38 -0.84 -2.86 2.33
N ALA A 39 -0.52 -3.03 1.04
CA ALA A 39 -0.34 -1.92 0.10
C ALA A 39 -1.62 -1.10 -0.11
N ALA A 40 -2.77 -1.77 -0.27
CA ALA A 40 -4.07 -1.11 -0.42
C ALA A 40 -4.45 -0.33 0.84
N THR A 41 -4.22 -0.90 2.03
CA THR A 41 -4.50 -0.26 3.32
C THR A 41 -3.62 0.98 3.50
N LEU A 42 -2.32 0.87 3.22
CA LEU A 42 -1.41 2.01 3.27
C LEU A 42 -1.83 3.14 2.31
N ALA A 43 -2.26 2.79 1.10
CA ALA A 43 -2.72 3.77 0.11
C ALA A 43 -4.08 4.40 0.45
N ALA A 44 -4.98 3.64 1.07
CA ALA A 44 -6.25 4.15 1.57
C ALA A 44 -6.04 5.13 2.74
N ILE A 45 -5.20 4.75 3.71
CA ILE A 45 -4.84 5.62 4.85
C ILE A 45 -4.15 6.88 4.35
N GLY A 46 -3.16 6.75 3.46
CA GLY A 46 -2.48 7.89 2.85
C GLY A 46 -3.44 8.79 2.06
N GLY A 47 -4.39 8.21 1.34
CA GLY A 47 -5.43 8.94 0.63
C GLY A 47 -6.37 9.72 1.56
N LEU A 48 -6.81 9.10 2.66
CA LEU A 48 -7.63 9.75 3.68
C LEU A 48 -6.90 10.91 4.37
N ILE A 49 -5.63 10.70 4.75
CA ILE A 49 -4.80 11.75 5.34
C ILE A 49 -4.59 12.88 4.33
N GLY A 50 -4.28 12.56 3.07
CA GLY A 50 -4.13 13.54 2.00
C GLY A 50 -5.40 14.36 1.78
N LEU A 51 -6.58 13.71 1.81
CA LEU A 51 -7.87 14.39 1.71
C LEU A 51 -8.12 15.32 2.89
N ALA A 52 -7.84 14.87 4.12
CA ALA A 52 -7.99 15.70 5.32
C ALA A 52 -7.08 16.95 5.27
N ILE A 53 -5.83 16.78 4.80
CA ILE A 53 -4.91 17.90 4.58
C ILE A 53 -5.44 18.84 3.49
N ALA A 54 -5.96 18.29 2.38
CA ALA A 54 -6.52 19.09 1.29
C ALA A 54 -7.72 19.94 1.75
N GLU A 55 -8.62 19.37 2.56
CA GLU A 55 -9.74 20.11 3.18
C GLU A 55 -9.24 21.22 4.11
N LEU A 56 -8.25 20.93 4.96
CA LEU A 56 -7.69 21.93 5.87
C LEU A 56 -7.06 23.11 5.11
N VAL A 57 -6.29 22.82 4.06
CA VAL A 57 -5.71 23.84 3.20
C VAL A 57 -6.79 24.60 2.43
N GLY A 58 -7.82 23.91 1.92
CA GLY A 58 -8.96 24.53 1.26
C GLY A 58 -9.73 25.50 2.15
N TYR A 59 -9.88 25.17 3.43
CA TYR A 59 -10.48 26.06 4.43
C TYR A 59 -9.66 27.34 4.66
N VAL A 60 -8.33 27.21 4.78
CA VAL A 60 -7.42 28.36 4.93
C VAL A 60 -7.43 29.26 3.69
N ILE A 61 -7.44 28.68 2.48
CA ILE A 61 -7.51 29.47 1.24
C ILE A 61 -8.86 30.19 1.13
N THR A 62 -9.96 29.52 1.51
CA THR A 62 -11.30 30.10 1.48
C THR A 62 -11.45 31.31 2.39
N SER A 63 -10.79 31.30 3.56
CA SER A 63 -10.87 32.42 4.50
C SER A 63 -10.04 33.64 4.08
N MET A 64 -9.05 33.48 3.19
CA MET A 64 -8.13 34.55 2.80
C MET A 64 -8.30 35.05 1.36
N LEU A 65 -8.73 34.20 0.42
CA LEU A 65 -8.62 34.45 -1.02
C LEU A 65 -9.95 34.24 -1.75
N ILE A 66 -10.28 32.98 -2.04
CA ILE A 66 -11.42 32.61 -2.90
C ILE A 66 -12.08 31.37 -2.32
N LYS A 67 -13.43 31.36 -2.34
CA LYS A 67 -14.24 30.22 -1.89
C LYS A 67 -13.84 28.94 -2.64
N THR A 68 -13.22 28.03 -1.91
CA THR A 68 -12.71 26.75 -2.40
C THR A 68 -13.47 25.63 -1.70
N VAL A 69 -14.24 24.85 -2.46
CA VAL A 69 -15.04 23.74 -1.92
C VAL A 69 -14.66 22.48 -2.67
N ILE A 70 -14.27 21.44 -1.93
CA ILE A 70 -13.99 20.12 -2.52
C ILE A 70 -15.34 19.39 -2.61
N PRO A 71 -15.81 19.04 -3.81
CA PRO A 71 -17.06 18.29 -3.93
C PRO A 71 -16.87 16.83 -3.52
N TRP A 72 -17.89 16.24 -2.90
CA TRP A 72 -17.84 14.87 -2.35
C TRP A 72 -17.43 13.81 -3.40
N TYR A 73 -17.82 13.97 -4.67
CA TYR A 73 -17.44 13.03 -5.73
C TYR A 73 -15.93 13.08 -6.03
N ALA A 74 -15.29 14.24 -5.90
CA ALA A 74 -13.84 14.37 -6.10
C ALA A 74 -13.08 13.67 -4.97
N ALA A 75 -13.58 13.76 -3.74
CA ALA A 75 -13.03 13.02 -2.60
C ALA A 75 -13.11 11.50 -2.82
N VAL A 76 -14.27 10.99 -3.26
CA VAL A 76 -14.45 9.56 -3.56
C VAL A 76 -13.52 9.10 -4.68
N ILE A 77 -13.41 9.88 -5.77
CA ILE A 77 -12.50 9.59 -6.88
C ILE A 77 -11.04 9.60 -6.41
N ALA A 78 -10.64 10.55 -5.58
CA ALA A 78 -9.27 10.65 -5.07
C ALA A 78 -8.89 9.42 -4.23
N ILE A 79 -9.77 8.99 -3.31
CA ILE A 79 -9.55 7.80 -2.48
C ILE A 79 -9.55 6.53 -3.35
N GLY A 80 -10.48 6.40 -4.30
CA GLY A 80 -10.52 5.27 -5.21
C GLY A 80 -9.26 5.19 -6.07
N PHE A 81 -8.80 6.32 -6.57
CA PHE A 81 -7.57 6.42 -7.34
C PHE A 81 -6.33 6.08 -6.51
N SER A 82 -6.25 6.56 -5.25
CA SER A 82 -5.14 6.20 -4.37
C SER A 82 -5.07 4.70 -4.10
N ALA A 83 -6.22 4.05 -3.88
CA ALA A 83 -6.29 2.60 -3.70
C ALA A 83 -5.80 1.83 -4.93
N ILE A 84 -6.23 2.24 -6.14
CA ILE A 84 -5.78 1.63 -7.41
C ILE A 84 -4.26 1.76 -7.55
N VAL A 85 -3.73 2.97 -7.36
CA VAL A 85 -2.29 3.24 -7.45
C VAL A 85 -1.52 2.45 -6.40
N GLY A 86 -2.05 2.31 -5.18
CA GLY A 86 -1.48 1.50 -4.10
C GLY A 86 -1.37 0.03 -4.47
N ILE A 87 -2.44 -0.55 -5.01
CA ILE A 87 -2.48 -1.94 -5.47
C ILE A 87 -1.48 -2.15 -6.60
N LEU A 88 -1.47 -1.28 -7.61
CA LEU A 88 -0.53 -1.39 -8.74
C LEU A 88 0.93 -1.28 -8.28
N ALA A 89 1.23 -0.37 -7.35
CA ALA A 89 2.56 -0.23 -6.78
C ALA A 89 2.96 -1.42 -5.91
N GLY A 90 2.01 -2.06 -5.22
CA GLY A 90 2.22 -3.23 -4.37
C GLY A 90 2.31 -4.55 -5.13
N LEU A 91 1.84 -4.61 -6.38
CA LEU A 91 1.71 -5.86 -7.14
C LEU A 91 3.06 -6.55 -7.40
N PHE A 92 4.04 -5.79 -7.89
CA PHE A 92 5.39 -6.32 -8.15
C PHE A 92 6.08 -6.87 -6.89
N PRO A 93 6.21 -6.11 -5.77
CA PRO A 93 6.83 -6.63 -4.55
C PRO A 93 6.05 -7.78 -3.94
N ALA A 94 4.72 -7.74 -3.93
CA ALA A 94 3.88 -8.82 -3.43
C ALA A 94 4.07 -10.11 -4.24
N TRP A 95 4.20 -9.99 -5.57
CA TRP A 95 4.47 -11.13 -6.45
C TRP A 95 5.87 -11.72 -6.21
N LYS A 96 6.87 -10.86 -6.01
CA LYS A 96 8.23 -11.29 -5.64
C LYS A 96 8.23 -12.04 -4.29
N ALA A 97 7.52 -11.52 -3.28
CA ALA A 97 7.37 -12.15 -1.98
C ALA A 97 6.71 -13.55 -2.06
N ALA A 98 5.62 -13.62 -2.82
CA ALA A 98 4.86 -14.85 -3.02
C ALA A 98 5.69 -15.97 -3.64
N ARG A 99 6.70 -15.64 -4.46
CA ARG A 99 7.56 -16.60 -5.18
C ARG A 99 8.87 -16.99 -4.47
N LEU A 100 9.16 -16.45 -3.29
CA LEU A 100 10.33 -16.87 -2.49
C LEU A 100 10.32 -18.40 -2.23
N ASP A 101 11.46 -19.07 -2.39
CA ASP A 101 11.58 -20.47 -1.99
C ASP A 101 11.68 -20.57 -0.46
N PRO A 102 10.83 -21.36 0.22
CA PRO A 102 10.89 -21.51 1.67
C PRO A 102 12.24 -22.04 2.18
N ILE A 103 12.95 -22.87 1.41
CA ILE A 103 14.27 -23.40 1.79
C ILE A 103 15.31 -22.28 1.76
N GLU A 104 15.32 -21.47 0.69
CA GLU A 104 16.22 -20.31 0.59
C GLU A 104 15.90 -19.26 1.66
N ALA A 105 14.61 -19.00 1.90
CA ALA A 105 14.15 -18.01 2.88
C ALA A 105 14.52 -18.36 4.33
N LEU A 106 14.67 -19.66 4.65
CA LEU A 106 15.09 -20.13 5.97
C LEU A 106 16.62 -20.23 6.12
N ARG A 107 17.34 -20.32 4.99
CA ARG A 107 18.80 -20.41 4.93
C ARG A 107 19.48 -19.05 4.83
N ALA A 108 18.74 -18.01 4.42
CA ALA A 108 19.16 -16.63 4.58
C ALA A 108 19.39 -16.34 6.08
N GLU A 109 20.63 -15.97 6.42
CA GLU A 109 20.99 -15.50 7.77
C GLU A 109 20.22 -14.23 8.14
#